data_AF-A0A935CNX5-F1
#
_entry.id   AF-A0A935CNX5-F1
#
_cell.length_a   1.000
_cell.length_b   1.000
_cell.length_c   1.000
_cell.angle_alpha   90.00
_cell.angle_beta   90.00
_cell.angle_gamma   90.00
#
_symmetry.space_group_name_H-M   'P 1'
#
loop_
_entity.id
_entity.type
_entity.pdbx_description
1 polymer ?
#
loop_
_entity_poly.entity_id
_entity_poly.type
_entity_poly.pdbx_seq_one_letter_code
_entity_poly.pdbx_strand_id
1 'polypeptide(L)'
;MGADADHRRQQGSGWVQAAALLMIVCLTSACAPTRQSTPPPPAAVSVTASPRPPQPTVTLAPLHTPTPAAAAPVADLEPRVADLVARMSLEEKVGQLFLVYFDGPTLSPALKTMIADYHVGGIVLFQIADNLQSARQAAELINSAQTQAVAHGAQVPLFVAVDQEGGPVVRLPSPATHFPSNMAIGASGSADLARTMAQVTASELKALGINMNLAPVLDVNDNPDNPVIGLRSFGSSPDEVARLGAAMIETYRGRYSGDGQTFSRPRQHRR
;
A
#
# COMPACT_ATOMS: atom_id res chain seq x y z
N MET A 1 26.13 -54.40 3.27
CA MET A 1 27.55 -54.01 3.20
C MET A 1 27.69 -53.16 1.93
N GLY A 2 27.68 -51.83 1.91
CA GLY A 2 28.09 -50.86 2.93
C GLY A 2 29.29 -50.08 2.38
N ALA A 3 29.07 -49.21 1.38
CA ALA A 3 30.06 -48.23 0.91
C ALA A 3 29.45 -47.29 -0.17
N ASP A 4 28.43 -46.49 0.16
CA ASP A 4 28.07 -45.36 -0.73
C ASP A 4 27.27 -44.24 -0.02
N ALA A 5 27.53 -44.02 1.27
CA ALA A 5 26.80 -43.05 2.09
C ALA A 5 27.69 -41.94 2.69
N ASP A 6 28.99 -41.92 2.37
CA ASP A 6 29.96 -41.06 3.06
C ASP A 6 30.54 -39.91 2.21
N HIS A 7 30.05 -39.73 0.98
CA HIS A 7 30.52 -38.64 0.11
C HIS A 7 29.56 -37.44 -0.03
N ARG A 8 28.39 -37.47 0.62
CA ARG A 8 27.43 -36.34 0.64
C ARG A 8 27.31 -35.64 2.00
N ARG A 9 28.35 -35.71 2.83
CA ARG A 9 28.43 -34.98 4.12
C ARG A 9 29.66 -34.06 4.24
N GLN A 10 30.19 -33.54 3.12
CA GLN A 10 31.35 -32.62 3.13
C GLN A 10 31.20 -31.39 2.22
N GLN A 11 29.99 -30.88 1.97
CA GLN A 11 29.80 -29.63 1.19
C GLN A 11 28.88 -28.60 1.86
N GLY A 12 28.86 -28.52 3.19
CA GLY A 12 27.93 -27.65 3.93
C GLY A 12 28.49 -26.87 5.12
N SER A 13 29.80 -26.61 5.20
CA SER A 13 30.42 -25.99 6.39
C SER A 13 31.34 -24.79 6.08
N GLY A 14 31.15 -24.11 4.95
CA GLY A 14 32.00 -23.01 4.51
C GLY A 14 31.53 -21.58 4.86
N TRP A 15 30.25 -21.39 5.20
CA TRP A 15 29.67 -20.04 5.30
C TRP A 15 29.42 -19.54 6.73
N VAL A 16 29.46 -20.43 7.73
CA VAL A 16 29.16 -20.05 9.13
C VAL A 16 30.41 -19.55 9.89
N GLN A 17 31.62 -19.71 9.35
CA GLN A 17 32.86 -19.22 9.98
C GLN A 17 33.37 -17.86 9.45
N ALA A 18 32.77 -17.31 8.39
CA ALA A 18 33.18 -16.02 7.82
C ALA A 18 32.50 -14.80 8.48
N ALA A 19 31.43 -14.99 9.25
CA ALA A 19 30.69 -13.88 9.89
C ALA A 19 31.14 -13.57 11.33
N ALA A 20 32.02 -14.40 11.93
CA ALA A 20 32.42 -14.26 13.33
C ALA A 20 33.80 -13.60 13.54
N LEU A 21 34.51 -13.21 12.48
CA LEU A 21 35.84 -12.59 12.57
C LEU A 21 35.92 -11.11 12.12
N LEU A 22 34.78 -10.45 11.90
CA LEU A 22 34.72 -8.99 11.63
C LEU A 22 33.99 -8.21 12.74
N MET A 23 33.92 -8.78 13.95
CA MET A 23 33.35 -8.14 15.15
C MET A 23 34.27 -8.24 16.38
N ILE A 24 35.59 -8.36 16.20
CA ILE A 24 36.57 -8.27 17.31
C ILE A 24 37.87 -7.60 16.82
N VAL A 25 37.80 -6.40 16.22
CA VAL A 25 38.94 -5.46 16.14
C VAL A 25 38.38 -4.03 16.04
N CYS A 26 37.81 -3.51 17.13
CA CYS A 26 37.56 -2.06 17.28
C CYS A 26 37.38 -1.65 18.75
N LEU A 27 38.04 -2.35 19.69
CA LEU A 27 38.25 -1.86 21.05
C LEU A 27 39.75 -1.82 21.32
N THR A 28 40.37 -0.68 21.03
CA THR A 28 41.39 0.00 21.83
C THR A 28 42.09 1.04 20.96
N SER A 29 41.70 2.32 21.07
CA SER A 29 42.64 3.44 20.95
C SER A 29 42.03 4.78 21.38
N ALA A 30 42.70 5.35 22.39
CA ALA A 30 42.88 6.78 22.65
C ALA A 30 41.72 7.59 23.24
N CYS A 31 41.71 7.67 24.56
CA CYS A 31 41.42 8.91 25.28
C CYS A 31 42.46 9.98 24.92
N ALA A 32 42.01 11.12 24.40
CA ALA A 32 42.69 12.41 24.51
C ALA A 32 41.64 13.53 24.57
N PRO A 33 41.66 14.45 25.56
CA PRO A 33 40.70 15.53 25.63
C PRO A 33 41.09 16.62 24.61
N THR A 34 40.36 16.69 23.50
CA THR A 34 40.48 17.79 22.56
C THR A 34 39.77 19.01 23.15
N ARG A 35 40.50 20.11 23.39
CA ARG A 35 39.91 21.40 23.75
C ARG A 35 38.99 21.85 22.62
N GLN A 36 37.69 21.86 22.85
CA GLN A 36 36.74 22.53 21.96
C GLN A 36 36.88 24.04 22.15
N SER A 37 37.48 24.73 21.18
CA SER A 37 37.29 26.16 21.01
C SER A 37 35.85 26.39 20.58
N THR A 38 35.06 27.02 21.46
CA THR A 38 33.71 27.50 21.14
C THR A 38 33.80 28.48 19.96
N PRO A 39 33.06 28.26 18.84
CA PRO A 39 32.97 29.27 17.80
C PRO A 39 32.24 30.50 18.34
N PRO A 40 32.62 31.73 17.93
CA PRO A 40 31.89 32.93 18.32
C PRO A 40 30.44 32.87 17.78
N PRO A 41 29.48 33.50 18.47
CA PRO A 41 28.09 33.54 17.99
C PRO A 41 28.04 34.23 16.63
N PRO A 42 27.18 33.76 15.71
CA PRO A 42 27.03 34.41 14.41
C PRO A 42 26.54 35.86 14.62
N ALA A 43 27.16 36.79 13.91
CA ALA A 43 26.70 38.18 13.86
C ALA A 43 25.23 38.22 13.42
N ALA A 44 24.42 39.04 14.09
CA ALA A 44 23.03 39.26 13.72
C ALA A 44 22.95 39.81 12.29
N VAL A 45 22.56 38.97 11.34
CA VAL A 45 22.26 39.38 9.97
C VAL A 45 20.85 39.94 9.98
N SER A 46 20.73 41.26 9.86
CA SER A 46 19.45 41.92 9.58
C SER A 46 18.96 41.48 8.20
N VAL A 47 17.98 40.58 8.18
CA VAL A 47 17.28 40.18 6.95
C VAL A 47 16.30 41.29 6.58
N THR A 48 16.75 42.22 5.73
CA THR A 48 15.85 43.13 5.03
C THR A 48 15.05 42.30 4.03
N ALA A 49 13.73 42.21 4.20
CA ALA A 49 12.87 41.46 3.30
C ALA A 49 12.87 42.09 1.90
N SER A 50 13.51 41.43 0.94
CA SER A 50 13.34 41.73 -0.48
C SER A 50 11.94 41.32 -0.95
N PRO A 51 11.28 42.11 -1.81
CA PRO A 51 9.95 41.78 -2.31
C PRO A 51 9.98 40.47 -3.11
N ARG A 52 9.03 39.58 -2.80
CA ARG A 52 8.83 38.27 -3.44
C ARG A 52 8.49 38.48 -4.93
N PRO A 53 9.19 37.85 -5.88
CA PRO A 53 8.78 37.89 -7.28
C PRO A 53 7.39 37.23 -7.45
N PRO A 54 6.56 37.72 -8.38
CA PRO A 54 5.23 37.17 -8.60
C PRO A 54 5.35 35.70 -9.01
N GLN A 55 4.66 34.82 -8.28
CA GLN A 55 4.62 33.40 -8.66
C GLN A 55 3.76 33.23 -9.91
N PRO A 56 4.19 32.38 -10.87
CA PRO A 56 3.36 32.03 -12.01
C PRO A 56 2.08 31.38 -11.52
N THR A 57 0.94 31.96 -11.90
CA THR A 57 -0.38 31.37 -11.65
C THR A 57 -0.52 30.17 -12.58
N VAL A 58 -0.33 28.97 -12.04
CA VAL A 58 -0.66 27.73 -12.75
C VAL A 58 -2.18 27.57 -12.66
N THR A 59 -2.87 27.93 -13.74
CA THR A 59 -4.29 27.61 -13.90
C THR A 59 -4.41 26.11 -14.12
N LEU A 60 -4.69 25.35 -13.05
CA LEU A 60 -5.04 23.94 -13.17
C LEU A 60 -6.38 23.85 -13.92
N ALA A 61 -6.36 23.23 -15.10
CA ALA A 61 -7.59 22.86 -15.78
C ALA A 61 -8.41 21.94 -14.85
N PRO A 62 -9.74 22.14 -14.73
CA PRO A 62 -10.56 21.27 -13.91
C PRO A 62 -10.50 19.86 -14.50
N LEU A 63 -9.93 18.94 -13.72
CA LEU A 63 -10.09 17.51 -13.95
C LEU A 63 -11.59 17.23 -13.95
N HIS A 64 -12.11 16.81 -15.10
CA HIS A 64 -13.43 16.19 -15.15
C HIS A 64 -13.33 14.89 -14.37
N THR A 65 -13.68 14.95 -13.08
CA THR A 65 -13.98 13.77 -12.30
C THR A 65 -15.31 13.24 -12.84
N PRO A 66 -15.36 12.01 -13.41
CA PRO A 66 -16.66 11.40 -13.65
C PRO A 66 -17.39 11.35 -12.31
N THR A 67 -18.59 11.92 -12.27
CA THR A 67 -19.52 11.82 -11.14
C THR A 67 -19.51 10.37 -10.66
N PRO A 68 -19.24 10.08 -9.37
CA PRO A 68 -19.45 8.76 -8.84
C PRO A 68 -20.92 8.44 -9.08
N ALA A 69 -21.20 7.50 -9.99
CA ALA A 69 -22.51 6.89 -10.05
C ALA A 69 -22.75 6.38 -8.63
N ALA A 70 -23.73 6.98 -7.94
CA ALA A 70 -24.19 6.52 -6.65
C ALA A 70 -24.30 5.00 -6.75
N ALA A 71 -23.61 4.27 -5.86
CA ALA A 71 -23.61 2.82 -5.89
C ALA A 71 -25.06 2.37 -5.96
N ALA A 72 -25.47 1.84 -7.10
CA ALA A 72 -26.81 1.31 -7.28
C ALA A 72 -27.07 0.34 -6.12
N PRO A 73 -28.31 0.23 -5.62
CA PRO A 73 -28.65 -0.78 -4.63
C PRO A 73 -28.08 -2.09 -5.15
N VAL A 74 -27.17 -2.68 -4.39
CA VAL A 74 -26.54 -3.94 -4.77
C VAL A 74 -27.70 -4.92 -4.80
N ALA A 75 -28.23 -5.18 -6.00
CA ALA A 75 -29.24 -6.21 -6.21
C ALA A 75 -28.75 -7.48 -5.53
N ASP A 76 -29.65 -8.28 -4.98
CA ASP A 76 -29.28 -9.54 -4.32
C ASP A 76 -28.32 -10.33 -5.24
N LEU A 77 -27.04 -10.35 -4.85
CA LEU A 77 -25.97 -10.96 -5.64
C LEU A 77 -25.93 -12.46 -5.42
N GLU A 78 -26.59 -12.96 -4.38
CA GLU A 78 -26.53 -14.36 -3.98
C GLU A 78 -26.89 -15.32 -5.11
N PRO A 79 -27.97 -15.12 -5.90
CA PRO A 79 -28.27 -16.01 -7.02
C PRO A 79 -27.17 -16.03 -8.09
N ARG A 80 -26.55 -14.87 -8.35
CA ARG A 80 -25.48 -14.75 -9.35
C ARG A 80 -24.18 -15.38 -8.86
N VAL A 81 -23.84 -15.18 -7.58
CA VAL A 81 -22.66 -15.80 -6.95
C VAL A 81 -22.84 -17.31 -6.90
N ALA A 82 -24.02 -17.80 -6.50
CA ALA A 82 -24.33 -19.22 -6.47
C ALA A 82 -24.20 -19.87 -7.87
N ASP A 83 -24.71 -19.20 -8.91
CA ASP A 83 -24.57 -19.65 -10.31
C ASP A 83 -23.10 -19.69 -10.77
N LEU A 84 -22.31 -18.65 -10.49
CA LEU A 84 -20.87 -18.62 -10.80
C LEU A 84 -20.12 -19.76 -10.11
N VAL A 85 -20.34 -19.94 -8.80
CA VAL A 85 -19.69 -21.00 -8.02
C VAL A 85 -20.16 -22.39 -8.47
N ALA A 86 -21.44 -22.56 -8.82
CA ALA A 86 -21.95 -23.83 -9.31
C ALA A 86 -21.30 -24.27 -10.63
N ARG A 87 -20.92 -23.30 -11.49
CA ARG A 87 -20.21 -23.56 -12.75
C ARG A 87 -18.72 -23.85 -12.60
N MET A 88 -18.13 -23.63 -11.43
CA MET A 88 -16.71 -23.88 -11.20
C MET A 88 -16.43 -25.36 -10.94
N SER A 89 -15.31 -25.85 -11.48
CA SER A 89 -14.68 -27.10 -11.06
C SER A 89 -14.25 -27.02 -9.58
N LEU A 90 -13.84 -28.16 -9.01
CA LEU A 90 -13.31 -28.15 -7.64
C LEU A 90 -11.98 -27.37 -7.59
N GLU A 91 -11.14 -27.54 -8.60
CA GLU A 91 -9.86 -26.87 -8.74
C GLU A 91 -10.02 -25.36 -8.84
N GLU A 92 -10.97 -24.88 -9.64
CA GLU A 92 -11.31 -23.46 -9.74
C GLU A 92 -11.80 -22.91 -8.39
N LYS A 93 -12.71 -23.63 -7.70
CA LYS A 93 -13.18 -23.24 -6.36
C LYS A 93 -12.04 -23.12 -5.36
N VAL A 94 -11.11 -24.08 -5.37
CA VAL A 94 -9.94 -24.05 -4.49
C VAL A 94 -9.03 -22.90 -4.86
N GLY A 95 -8.76 -22.67 -6.15
CA GLY A 95 -7.95 -21.57 -6.64
C GLY A 95 -8.45 -20.20 -6.18
N GLN A 96 -9.78 -19.99 -6.19
CA GLN A 96 -10.41 -18.76 -5.73
C GLN A 96 -10.16 -18.43 -4.24
N LEU A 97 -9.68 -19.38 -3.43
CA LEU A 97 -9.34 -19.16 -2.02
C LEU A 97 -7.94 -18.56 -1.82
N PHE A 98 -7.14 -18.43 -2.88
CA PHE A 98 -5.75 -18.00 -2.79
C PHE A 98 -5.52 -16.59 -3.37
N LEU A 99 -4.83 -15.78 -2.57
CA LEU A 99 -4.16 -14.56 -2.98
C LEU A 99 -2.65 -14.84 -3.03
N VAL A 100 -2.03 -14.78 -4.20
CA VAL A 100 -0.64 -15.23 -4.38
C VAL A 100 0.37 -14.10 -4.52
N TYR A 101 1.55 -14.34 -3.94
CA TYR A 101 2.75 -13.51 -4.13
C TYR A 101 3.51 -13.96 -5.38
N PHE A 102 4.19 -13.03 -6.05
CA PHE A 102 5.05 -13.32 -7.21
C PHE A 102 6.13 -12.25 -7.40
N ASP A 103 7.25 -12.63 -8.02
CA ASP A 103 8.36 -11.73 -8.31
C ASP A 103 8.32 -11.19 -9.75
N GLY A 104 8.83 -9.97 -9.90
CA GLY A 104 9.14 -9.33 -11.16
C GLY A 104 8.16 -8.21 -11.56
N PRO A 105 8.61 -7.31 -12.45
CA PRO A 105 7.81 -6.16 -12.90
C PRO A 105 6.85 -6.50 -14.06
N THR A 106 6.84 -7.74 -14.55
CA THR A 106 6.04 -8.17 -15.70
C THR A 106 5.41 -9.53 -15.45
N LEU A 107 4.47 -9.93 -16.31
CA LEU A 107 3.78 -11.20 -16.22
C LEU A 107 4.76 -12.37 -16.43
N SER A 108 5.28 -12.90 -15.32
CA SER A 108 6.27 -13.98 -15.31
C SER A 108 5.65 -15.34 -15.67
N PRO A 109 6.45 -16.32 -16.15
CA PRO A 109 5.96 -17.68 -16.40
C PRO A 109 5.32 -18.34 -15.16
N ALA A 110 5.89 -18.09 -13.98
CA ALA A 110 5.34 -18.58 -12.72
C ALA A 110 3.95 -17.99 -12.45
N LEU A 111 3.78 -16.67 -12.62
CA LEU A 111 2.48 -16.04 -12.45
C LEU A 111 1.46 -16.52 -13.49
N LYS A 112 1.88 -16.73 -14.75
CA LYS A 112 1.01 -17.33 -15.77
C LYS A 112 0.49 -18.69 -15.36
N THR A 113 1.37 -19.54 -14.80
CA THR A 113 1.02 -20.88 -14.31
C THR A 113 0.03 -20.78 -13.15
N MET A 114 0.28 -19.90 -12.18
CA MET A 114 -0.64 -19.68 -11.05
C MET A 114 -2.04 -19.25 -11.52
N ILE A 115 -2.12 -18.38 -12.52
CA ILE A 115 -3.39 -17.90 -13.06
C ILE A 115 -4.09 -18.99 -13.90
N ALA A 116 -3.36 -19.60 -14.85
CA ALA A 116 -3.94 -20.51 -15.84
C ALA A 116 -4.25 -21.89 -15.28
N ASP A 117 -3.34 -22.44 -14.49
CA ASP A 117 -3.37 -23.85 -14.08
C ASP A 117 -3.85 -24.01 -12.64
N TYR A 118 -3.63 -23.01 -11.79
CA TYR A 118 -4.06 -23.02 -10.38
C TYR A 118 -5.25 -22.11 -10.08
N HIS A 119 -5.78 -21.40 -11.09
CA HIS A 119 -7.03 -20.64 -11.02
C HIS A 119 -7.10 -19.66 -9.83
N VAL A 120 -5.97 -19.05 -9.46
CA VAL A 120 -5.87 -18.20 -8.27
C VAL A 120 -6.92 -17.09 -8.27
N GLY A 121 -7.52 -16.83 -7.10
CA GLY A 121 -8.51 -15.78 -6.91
C GLY A 121 -7.93 -14.36 -6.98
N GLY A 122 -6.64 -14.22 -6.71
CA GLY A 122 -5.98 -12.93 -6.83
C GLY A 122 -4.47 -12.95 -6.67
N ILE A 123 -3.89 -11.77 -6.82
CA ILE A 123 -2.46 -11.48 -6.68
C ILE A 123 -2.25 -10.36 -5.66
N VAL A 124 -1.14 -10.41 -4.92
CA VAL A 124 -0.72 -9.33 -4.02
C VAL A 124 0.58 -8.69 -4.51
N LEU A 125 0.60 -7.37 -4.58
CA LEU A 125 1.72 -6.59 -5.12
C LEU A 125 2.64 -6.08 -4.01
N PHE A 126 3.94 -6.26 -4.20
CA PHE A 126 4.97 -5.75 -3.30
C PHE A 126 6.06 -4.99 -4.05
N GLN A 127 6.59 -3.95 -3.42
CA GLN A 127 7.76 -3.22 -3.95
C GLN A 127 9.04 -4.07 -3.88
N ILE A 128 9.23 -4.86 -2.81
CA ILE A 128 10.40 -5.76 -2.67
C ILE A 128 10.43 -6.88 -3.72
N ALA A 129 9.27 -7.19 -4.31
CA ALA A 129 9.10 -8.16 -5.37
C ALA A 129 9.23 -7.54 -6.78
N ASP A 130 9.63 -6.26 -6.87
CA ASP A 130 9.70 -5.49 -8.12
C ASP A 130 8.35 -5.31 -8.86
N ASN A 131 7.20 -5.51 -8.21
CA ASN A 131 5.91 -5.38 -8.90
C ASN A 131 5.49 -3.92 -9.13
N LEU A 132 6.05 -2.98 -8.35
CA LEU A 132 5.59 -1.59 -8.23
C LEU A 132 6.73 -0.59 -8.49
N GLN A 133 7.31 -0.61 -9.69
CA GLN A 133 8.43 0.27 -10.06
C GLN A 133 7.95 1.66 -10.52
N SER A 134 6.82 1.72 -11.22
CA SER A 134 6.16 2.97 -11.62
C SER A 134 4.67 2.74 -11.84
N ALA A 135 3.88 3.81 -11.82
CA ALA A 135 2.44 3.74 -12.09
C ALA A 135 2.11 3.07 -13.44
N ARG A 136 2.84 3.42 -14.50
CA ARG A 136 2.63 2.83 -15.83
C ARG A 136 2.95 1.34 -15.84
N GLN A 137 4.12 0.96 -15.33
CA GLN A 137 4.54 -0.44 -15.29
C GLN A 137 3.57 -1.29 -14.46
N ALA A 138 3.13 -0.80 -13.29
CA ALA A 138 2.17 -1.52 -12.46
C ALA A 138 0.84 -1.76 -13.19
N ALA A 139 0.31 -0.74 -13.88
CA ALA A 139 -0.91 -0.86 -14.67
C ALA A 139 -0.75 -1.86 -15.84
N GLU A 140 0.40 -1.87 -16.52
CA GLU A 140 0.72 -2.83 -17.59
C GLU A 140 0.80 -4.28 -17.06
N LEU A 141 1.44 -4.48 -15.92
CA LEU A 141 1.50 -5.78 -15.23
C LEU A 141 0.10 -6.28 -14.84
N ILE A 142 -0.71 -5.43 -14.21
CA ILE A 142 -2.07 -5.76 -13.78
C ILE A 142 -2.95 -6.09 -15.00
N ASN A 143 -2.90 -5.28 -16.06
CA ASN A 143 -3.65 -5.56 -17.29
C ASN A 143 -3.22 -6.87 -17.93
N SER A 144 -1.93 -7.19 -17.92
CA SER A 144 -1.41 -8.47 -18.43
C SER A 144 -1.93 -9.65 -17.62
N ALA A 145 -1.93 -9.56 -16.29
CA ALA A 145 -2.46 -10.60 -15.41
C ALA A 145 -3.97 -10.80 -15.58
N GLN A 146 -4.75 -9.72 -15.68
CA GLN A 146 -6.19 -9.80 -15.95
C GLN A 146 -6.47 -10.39 -17.34
N THR A 147 -5.70 -10.01 -18.36
CA THR A 147 -5.81 -10.58 -19.71
C THR A 147 -5.50 -12.08 -19.70
N GLN A 148 -4.46 -12.50 -18.97
CA GLN A 148 -4.14 -13.92 -18.76
C GLN A 148 -5.32 -14.66 -18.10
N ALA A 149 -5.92 -14.10 -17.05
CA ALA A 149 -7.06 -14.72 -16.39
C ALA A 149 -8.26 -14.90 -17.35
N VAL A 150 -8.62 -13.86 -18.10
CA VAL A 150 -9.72 -13.91 -19.08
C VAL A 150 -9.43 -14.91 -20.20
N ALA A 151 -8.20 -14.93 -20.73
CA ALA A 151 -7.80 -15.86 -21.79
C ALA A 151 -7.88 -17.34 -21.36
N HIS A 152 -7.82 -17.60 -20.05
CA HIS A 152 -7.90 -18.93 -19.46
C HIS A 152 -9.25 -19.19 -18.76
N GLY A 153 -10.30 -18.46 -19.14
CA GLY A 153 -11.67 -18.79 -18.77
C GLY A 153 -12.13 -18.30 -17.40
N ALA A 154 -11.37 -17.42 -16.74
CA ALA A 154 -11.78 -16.85 -15.46
C ALA A 154 -13.12 -16.11 -15.60
N GLN A 155 -14.15 -16.57 -14.87
CA GLN A 155 -15.47 -15.94 -14.82
C GLN A 155 -15.52 -14.77 -13.83
N VAL A 156 -14.53 -14.71 -12.93
CA VAL A 156 -14.38 -13.68 -11.90
C VAL A 156 -13.01 -13.02 -12.12
N PRO A 157 -12.94 -11.68 -12.22
CA PRO A 157 -11.66 -10.98 -12.33
C PRO A 157 -10.77 -11.22 -11.11
N LEU A 158 -9.46 -11.19 -11.29
CA LEU A 158 -8.52 -11.33 -10.18
C LEU A 158 -8.73 -10.20 -9.17
N PHE A 159 -8.70 -10.55 -7.88
CA PHE A 159 -8.33 -9.57 -6.87
C PHE A 159 -6.88 -9.15 -7.08
N VAL A 160 -6.63 -7.85 -7.01
CA VAL A 160 -5.32 -7.23 -7.08
C VAL A 160 -5.17 -6.45 -5.80
N ALA A 161 -4.39 -7.01 -4.88
CA ALA A 161 -4.25 -6.55 -3.51
C ALA A 161 -2.92 -5.81 -3.28
N VAL A 162 -2.93 -4.90 -2.31
CA VAL A 162 -1.73 -4.20 -1.84
C VAL A 162 -1.92 -3.74 -0.38
N ASP A 163 -0.82 -3.59 0.36
CA ASP A 163 -0.80 -2.94 1.68
C ASP A 163 -0.55 -1.43 1.56
N GLN A 164 -1.56 -0.64 1.17
CA GLN A 164 -1.43 0.83 1.09
C GLN A 164 -2.11 1.48 2.31
N GLU A 165 -1.47 1.36 3.47
CA GLU A 165 -2.00 1.82 4.76
C GLU A 165 -1.72 3.30 5.04
N GLY A 166 -0.57 3.82 4.57
CA GLY A 166 -0.03 5.13 4.97
C GLY A 166 1.10 5.01 6.01
N GLY A 167 1.75 6.13 6.32
CA GLY A 167 2.88 6.16 7.25
C GLY A 167 4.00 5.18 6.86
N PRO A 168 4.39 4.23 7.74
CA PRO A 168 5.49 3.30 7.46
C PRO A 168 5.14 2.18 6.46
N VAL A 169 3.86 1.97 6.14
CA VAL A 169 3.42 0.90 5.23
C VAL A 169 2.76 1.53 4.00
N VAL A 170 3.60 1.77 3.00
CA VAL A 170 3.26 2.32 1.68
C VAL A 170 4.01 1.50 0.64
N ARG A 171 3.32 1.12 -0.44
CA ARG A 171 3.91 0.33 -1.55
C ARG A 171 3.94 1.08 -2.86
N LEU A 172 3.00 2.01 -3.07
CA LEU A 172 2.96 2.75 -4.33
C LEU A 172 4.21 3.64 -4.47
N PRO A 173 4.88 3.61 -5.63
CA PRO A 173 6.03 4.47 -5.88
C PRO A 173 5.58 5.92 -6.13
N SER A 174 6.54 6.85 -6.05
CA SER A 174 6.35 8.22 -6.51
C SER A 174 5.79 8.24 -7.95
N PRO A 175 4.82 9.11 -8.29
CA PRO A 175 4.37 10.29 -7.53
C PRO A 175 3.11 10.06 -6.66
N ALA A 176 2.84 8.83 -6.21
CA ALA A 176 1.69 8.56 -5.33
C ALA A 176 1.73 9.39 -4.03
N THR A 177 0.56 9.65 -3.44
CA THR A 177 0.45 10.47 -2.24
C THR A 177 0.89 9.67 -1.00
N HIS A 178 1.88 10.19 -0.28
CA HIS A 178 2.34 9.60 0.98
C HIS A 178 1.63 10.29 2.15
N PHE A 179 0.69 9.58 2.78
CA PHE A 179 -0.04 10.06 3.95
C PHE A 179 0.72 9.81 5.26
N PRO A 180 0.40 10.58 6.33
CA PRO A 180 0.80 10.24 7.69
C PRO A 180 0.33 8.84 8.11
N SER A 181 0.85 8.35 9.22
CA SER A 181 0.43 7.06 9.78
C SER A 181 -0.98 7.12 10.38
N ASN A 182 -1.60 5.95 10.59
CA ASN A 182 -2.89 5.88 11.26
C ASN A 182 -2.85 6.49 12.67
N MET A 183 -1.73 6.37 13.40
CA MET A 183 -1.59 7.01 14.72
C MET A 183 -1.62 8.54 14.63
N ALA A 184 -1.08 9.13 13.55
CA ALA A 184 -1.19 10.56 13.32
C ALA A 184 -2.64 10.99 12.99
N ILE A 185 -3.37 10.16 12.24
CA ILE A 185 -4.81 10.34 12.01
C ILE A 185 -5.58 10.23 13.34
N GLY A 186 -5.26 9.25 14.18
CA GLY A 186 -5.84 9.09 15.51
C GLY A 186 -5.57 10.28 16.43
N ALA A 187 -4.34 10.79 16.45
CA ALA A 187 -3.97 11.97 17.21
C ALA A 187 -4.72 13.24 16.75
N SER A 188 -5.17 13.29 15.49
CA SER A 188 -6.01 14.39 15.00
C SER A 188 -7.45 14.32 15.50
N GLY A 189 -7.95 13.14 15.89
CA GLY A 189 -9.35 12.88 16.24
C GLY A 189 -10.34 13.11 15.09
N SER A 190 -9.89 13.33 13.85
CA SER A 190 -10.76 13.72 12.74
C SER A 190 -11.09 12.55 11.82
N ALA A 191 -12.36 12.12 11.85
CA ALA A 191 -12.87 11.14 10.89
C ALA A 191 -12.86 11.69 9.47
N ASP A 192 -13.01 13.01 9.27
CA ASP A 192 -12.97 13.61 7.93
C ASP A 192 -11.57 13.54 7.32
N LEU A 193 -10.51 13.66 8.12
CA LEU A 193 -9.14 13.41 7.66
C LEU A 193 -8.92 11.94 7.32
N ALA A 194 -9.45 11.01 8.13
CA ALA A 194 -9.41 9.59 7.83
C ALA A 194 -10.10 9.26 6.48
N ARG A 195 -11.28 9.84 6.24
CA ARG A 195 -12.01 9.71 4.96
C ARG A 195 -11.23 10.33 3.81
N THR A 196 -10.67 11.52 3.98
CA THR A 196 -9.90 12.19 2.93
C THR A 196 -8.71 11.34 2.50
N MET A 197 -7.97 10.79 3.47
CA MET A 197 -6.89 9.85 3.21
C MET A 197 -7.38 8.62 2.44
N ALA A 198 -8.44 7.97 2.91
CA ALA A 198 -9.01 6.81 2.21
C ALA A 198 -9.52 7.14 0.79
N GLN A 199 -10.11 8.31 0.56
CA GLN A 199 -10.60 8.74 -0.76
C GLN A 199 -9.46 8.88 -1.78
N VAL A 200 -8.38 9.56 -1.39
CA VAL A 200 -7.22 9.76 -2.26
C VAL A 200 -6.54 8.41 -2.53
N THR A 201 -6.29 7.62 -1.48
CA THR A 201 -5.71 6.28 -1.63
C THR A 201 -6.56 5.39 -2.54
N ALA A 202 -7.87 5.32 -2.34
CA ALA A 202 -8.76 4.53 -3.20
C ALA A 202 -8.72 4.99 -4.66
N SER A 203 -8.65 6.30 -4.89
CA SER A 203 -8.60 6.88 -6.23
C SER A 203 -7.29 6.53 -6.94
N GLU A 204 -6.16 6.63 -6.25
CA GLU A 204 -4.84 6.27 -6.80
C GLU A 204 -4.74 4.77 -7.08
N LEU A 205 -5.19 3.91 -6.16
CA LEU A 205 -5.20 2.46 -6.34
C LEU A 205 -6.06 2.05 -7.53
N LYS A 206 -7.28 2.60 -7.63
CA LYS A 206 -8.20 2.32 -8.73
C LYS A 206 -7.64 2.78 -10.07
N ALA A 207 -6.91 3.89 -10.13
CA ALA A 207 -6.26 4.37 -11.35
C ALA A 207 -5.19 3.39 -11.88
N LEU A 208 -4.59 2.58 -11.01
CA LEU A 208 -3.62 1.54 -11.38
C LEU A 208 -4.28 0.19 -11.71
N GLY A 209 -5.57 0.02 -11.44
CA GLY A 209 -6.27 -1.26 -11.55
C GLY A 209 -6.20 -2.14 -10.29
N ILE A 210 -5.69 -1.59 -9.18
CA ILE A 210 -5.71 -2.26 -7.87
C ILE A 210 -7.13 -2.15 -7.30
N ASN A 211 -7.71 -3.28 -6.92
CA ASN A 211 -9.13 -3.37 -6.53
C ASN A 211 -9.34 -3.89 -5.09
N MET A 212 -8.26 -4.18 -4.37
CA MET A 212 -8.28 -4.55 -2.96
C MET A 212 -7.15 -3.83 -2.22
N ASN A 213 -7.48 -3.08 -1.17
CA ASN A 213 -6.48 -2.55 -0.25
C ASN A 213 -6.57 -3.35 1.06
N LEU A 214 -5.44 -3.82 1.57
CA LEU A 214 -5.34 -4.55 2.83
C LEU A 214 -5.24 -3.57 4.01
N ALA A 215 -6.20 -2.64 4.06
CA ALA A 215 -6.27 -1.53 5.01
C ALA A 215 -7.75 -1.18 5.27
N PRO A 216 -8.10 -0.52 6.39
CA PRO A 216 -7.20 -0.01 7.43
C PRO A 216 -6.80 -1.08 8.46
N VAL A 217 -5.79 -0.76 9.27
CA VAL A 217 -5.43 -1.53 10.46
C VAL A 217 -6.38 -1.15 11.59
N LEU A 218 -7.07 -2.15 12.14
CA LEU A 218 -8.01 -2.00 13.27
C LEU A 218 -7.46 -2.55 14.59
N ASP A 219 -6.16 -2.88 14.63
CA ASP A 219 -5.50 -3.26 15.86
C ASP A 219 -5.52 -2.09 16.85
N VAL A 220 -5.85 -2.37 18.11
CA VAL A 220 -5.76 -1.40 19.21
C VAL A 220 -4.35 -1.51 19.81
N ASN A 221 -3.56 -0.45 19.72
CA ASN A 221 -2.18 -0.47 20.20
C ASN A 221 -2.10 -0.03 21.67
N ASP A 222 -2.60 -0.89 22.56
CA ASP A 222 -2.60 -0.71 24.02
C ASP A 222 -1.24 -1.03 24.68
N ASN A 223 -0.42 -1.86 24.02
CA ASN A 223 0.95 -2.14 24.42
C ASN A 223 1.93 -1.14 23.75
N PRO A 224 2.58 -0.24 24.52
CA PRO A 224 3.55 0.71 23.96
C PRO A 224 4.81 0.04 23.39
N ASP A 225 5.14 -1.19 23.82
CA ASP A 225 6.32 -1.94 23.36
C ASP A 225 6.03 -2.83 22.14
N ASN A 226 4.86 -2.70 21.51
CA ASN A 226 4.49 -3.50 20.34
C ASN A 226 5.39 -3.18 19.13
N PRO A 227 6.22 -4.13 18.64
CA PRO A 227 7.18 -3.85 17.58
C PRO A 227 6.59 -3.95 16.17
N VAL A 228 5.33 -4.40 16.03
CA VAL A 228 4.72 -4.72 14.72
C VAL A 228 3.63 -3.72 14.33
N ILE A 229 2.79 -3.29 15.27
CA ILE A 229 1.66 -2.38 15.00
C ILE A 229 2.12 -0.94 15.17
N GLY A 230 2.39 -0.50 16.40
CA GLY A 230 2.89 0.85 16.68
C GLY A 230 2.12 1.93 15.93
N LEU A 231 2.83 2.66 15.06
CA LEU A 231 2.27 3.76 14.25
C LEU A 231 1.15 3.33 13.28
N ARG A 232 1.00 2.04 12.99
CA ARG A 232 -0.04 1.49 12.10
C ARG A 232 -1.42 1.45 12.73
N SER A 233 -1.53 1.47 14.05
CA SER A 233 -2.83 1.63 14.73
C SER A 233 -3.25 3.09 14.80
N PHE A 234 -4.54 3.37 14.87
CA PHE A 234 -5.04 4.71 15.21
C PHE A 234 -4.75 5.10 16.67
N GLY A 235 -4.53 4.15 17.57
CA GLY A 235 -4.19 4.43 18.97
C GLY A 235 -4.58 3.29 19.91
N SER A 236 -4.67 3.60 21.20
CA SER A 236 -4.96 2.63 22.28
C SER A 236 -6.43 2.58 22.71
N SER A 237 -7.30 3.42 22.14
CA SER A 237 -8.74 3.42 22.44
C SER A 237 -9.51 2.60 21.42
N PRO A 238 -10.20 1.51 21.82
CA PRO A 238 -11.03 0.71 20.92
C PRO A 238 -12.11 1.52 20.20
N ASP A 239 -12.76 2.45 20.92
CA ASP A 239 -13.83 3.28 20.36
C ASP A 239 -13.32 4.20 19.26
N GLU A 240 -12.14 4.79 19.45
CA GLU A 240 -11.54 5.69 18.46
C GLU A 240 -11.01 4.94 17.24
N VAL A 241 -10.38 3.77 17.46
CA VAL A 241 -9.96 2.87 16.39
C VAL A 241 -11.16 2.42 15.55
N ALA A 242 -12.25 2.01 16.19
CA ALA A 242 -13.48 1.61 15.49
C ALA A 242 -14.08 2.77 14.68
N ARG A 243 -14.17 3.96 15.27
CA ARG A 243 -14.76 5.15 14.64
C ARG A 243 -13.98 5.60 13.40
N LEU A 244 -12.65 5.72 13.51
CA LEU A 244 -11.79 6.15 12.40
C LEU A 244 -11.65 5.05 11.34
N GLY A 245 -11.51 3.80 11.77
CA GLY A 245 -11.47 2.63 10.91
C GLY A 245 -12.73 2.46 10.08
N ALA A 246 -13.91 2.58 10.69
CA ALA A 246 -15.19 2.54 9.98
C ALA A 246 -15.29 3.63 8.91
N ALA A 247 -14.86 4.87 9.25
CA ALA A 247 -14.87 5.98 8.31
C ALA A 247 -14.00 5.70 7.06
N MET A 248 -12.82 5.08 7.24
CA MET A 248 -11.98 4.64 6.11
C MET A 248 -12.63 3.48 5.32
N ILE A 249 -13.18 2.47 5.98
CA ILE A 249 -13.79 1.29 5.33
C ILE A 249 -14.99 1.69 4.47
N GLU A 250 -15.89 2.52 5.00
CA GLU A 250 -17.04 3.04 4.24
C GLU A 250 -16.60 3.81 3.00
N THR A 251 -15.51 4.57 3.14
CA THR A 251 -14.92 5.34 2.04
C THR A 251 -14.30 4.43 0.99
N TYR A 252 -13.47 3.46 1.38
CA TYR A 252 -12.88 2.49 0.45
C TYR A 252 -13.95 1.71 -0.33
N ARG A 253 -15.08 1.40 0.31
CA ARG A 253 -16.23 0.71 -0.31
C ARG A 253 -17.07 1.63 -1.22
N GLY A 254 -16.75 2.91 -1.31
CA GLY A 254 -17.53 3.91 -2.05
C GLY A 254 -18.92 4.18 -1.44
N ARG A 255 -19.11 3.86 -0.15
CA ARG A 255 -20.37 4.06 0.58
C ARG A 255 -20.45 5.40 1.30
N TYR A 256 -19.36 6.17 1.32
CA TYR A 256 -19.36 7.54 1.81
C TYR A 256 -19.72 8.53 0.69
N SER A 257 -20.96 9.03 0.71
CA SER A 257 -21.41 10.16 -0.10
C SER A 257 -21.49 11.37 0.82
N GLY A 258 -20.38 12.09 1.00
CA GLY A 258 -20.30 13.12 2.04
C GLY A 258 -21.40 14.20 1.92
N ASP A 259 -22.19 14.38 2.97
CA ASP A 259 -22.95 15.61 3.22
C ASP A 259 -21.99 16.61 3.87
N GLY A 260 -21.55 17.65 3.15
CA GLY A 260 -20.96 18.81 3.84
C GLY A 260 -19.92 19.68 3.13
N GLN A 261 -19.39 19.33 1.97
CA GLN A 261 -18.57 20.25 1.15
C GLN A 261 -18.72 19.90 -0.33
N THR A 262 -19.88 20.17 -0.92
CA THR A 262 -19.92 20.39 -2.37
C THR A 262 -19.07 21.62 -2.65
N PHE A 263 -17.98 21.46 -3.40
CA PHE A 263 -17.28 22.58 -4.03
C PHE A 263 -18.35 23.37 -4.81
N SER A 264 -18.75 24.51 -4.26
CA SER A 264 -19.95 25.22 -4.71
C SER A 264 -19.76 25.67 -6.16
N ARG A 265 -20.71 25.28 -7.02
CA ARG A 265 -20.78 25.76 -8.41
C ARG A 265 -20.66 27.29 -8.43
N PRO A 266 -19.82 27.91 -9.29
CA PRO A 266 -19.91 29.33 -9.55
C PRO A 266 -21.31 29.62 -10.09
N ARG A 267 -22.06 30.51 -9.42
CA ARG A 267 -23.32 31.02 -9.95
C ARG A 267 -23.04 31.69 -11.29
N GLN A 268 -23.48 31.06 -12.39
CA GLN A 268 -23.49 31.72 -13.68
C GLN A 268 -24.52 32.85 -13.61
N HIS A 269 -24.03 34.09 -13.57
CA HIS A 269 -24.84 35.25 -13.87
C HIS A 269 -25.31 35.13 -15.32
N ARG A 270 -26.62 34.91 -15.50
CA ARG A 270 -27.27 35.11 -16.79
C ARG A 270 -27.13 36.57 -17.19
N ARG A 271 -26.52 36.82 -18.33
CA ARG A 271 -26.88 37.91 -19.23
C ARG A 271 -27.34 37.28 -20.53
#